data_AF-A0A849ZDB5-F1
#
_entry.id   AF-A0A849ZDB5-F1
#
_cell.length_a   1.000
_cell.length_b   1.000
_cell.length_c   1.000
_cell.angle_alpha   90.00
_cell.angle_beta   90.00
_cell.angle_gamma   90.00
#
_symmetry.space_group_name_H-M   'P 1'
#
loop_
_entity.id
_entity.type
_entity.pdbx_description
1 polymer ?
#
loop_
_entity_poly.entity_id
_entity_poly.type
_entity_poly.pdbx_seq_one_letter_code
_entity_poly.pdbx_strand_id
1 'polypeptide(L)'
;MRLRLVAAPSAALVWAALLAPRPADAQDKPTLAGTWSASALKETWSTKEWGEDCGPKPTSSGGAPGGTVTVTPQGGDLAFAGAGRGFSTAECWERLPGLKRTAHSGGARGWSNKCASPAGDPRRASISNSFTATDDTIVFQETGVFEFAIKDSVCKASVSRSRTYKLQQRAGEAPPPEPTAAPTATATAAPAPTPTPAPPEPETGCDKPGPPARLEVRPAKKLLRPGESFSLAVRVSDKSGCKLTVDPEMKLAEGGEPKLVIDGLKITADAASPTGTRKIEATVAGKTVTVEVEVANADRYAELLQLRGLNAAGEDDRASVAEIAAGLGGTALTAEDSAGARKRTFIAIVGGVAGILGIVGLAIWRRGRGRRDDEAERESEAPPPNVTLFDGTKHKVLGCPRCGREYPGDTGFCEDDGAGLIPIATPSSRGTSLTPAAPPSSTSAAPVSKVPEKICPTCGDRFPADSGFCGKDGTQLVPVN
;
A
#
# COMPACT_ATOMS: atom_id res chain seq x y z
N MET A 1 29.14 -56.41 -76.89
CA MET A 1 29.40 -55.02 -77.32
C MET A 1 28.59 -54.11 -76.39
N ARG A 2 29.28 -53.32 -75.57
CA ARG A 2 28.69 -52.54 -74.47
C ARG A 2 28.07 -51.25 -75.02
N LEU A 3 26.81 -50.96 -74.71
CA LEU A 3 26.25 -49.62 -74.84
C LEU A 3 25.69 -49.17 -73.49
N ARG A 4 26.26 -48.07 -72.98
CA ARG A 4 25.89 -47.40 -71.73
C ARG A 4 24.65 -46.56 -71.98
N LEU A 5 23.66 -46.64 -71.08
CA LEU A 5 22.68 -45.56 -70.91
C LEU A 5 22.84 -44.98 -69.51
N VAL A 6 23.10 -43.68 -69.49
CA VAL A 6 23.16 -42.80 -68.32
C VAL A 6 21.80 -42.13 -68.24
N ALA A 7 21.13 -42.21 -67.09
CA ALA A 7 19.99 -41.37 -66.76
C ALA A 7 20.03 -41.03 -65.26
N ALA A 8 20.03 -39.72 -64.98
CA ALA A 8 20.23 -39.11 -63.67
C ALA A 8 18.96 -39.15 -62.80
N PRO A 9 19.10 -39.19 -61.46
CA PRO A 9 18.08 -38.70 -60.56
C PRO A 9 18.47 -37.29 -60.05
N SER A 10 17.84 -36.28 -60.64
CA SER A 10 17.75 -34.94 -60.06
C SER A 10 16.38 -34.78 -59.39
N ALA A 11 16.37 -34.02 -58.30
CA ALA A 11 15.20 -33.47 -57.59
C ALA A 11 14.50 -34.38 -56.58
N ALA A 12 14.95 -34.31 -55.32
CA ALA A 12 14.06 -34.13 -54.16
C ALA A 12 14.90 -34.11 -52.87
N LEU A 13 15.48 -32.96 -52.48
CA LEU A 13 16.03 -32.78 -51.11
C LEU A 13 16.46 -31.33 -50.82
N VAL A 14 15.57 -30.33 -50.97
CA VAL A 14 15.86 -28.97 -50.46
C VAL A 14 14.59 -28.26 -49.99
N TRP A 15 13.75 -28.85 -49.13
CA TRP A 15 12.60 -28.14 -48.52
C TRP A 15 12.28 -28.59 -47.08
N ALA A 16 13.31 -28.84 -46.25
CA ALA A 16 13.12 -29.22 -44.84
C ALA A 16 13.94 -28.39 -43.82
N ALA A 17 14.61 -27.31 -44.24
CA ALA A 17 15.51 -26.52 -43.36
C ALA A 17 14.96 -25.16 -42.90
N LEU A 18 13.71 -24.78 -43.24
CA LEU A 18 13.16 -23.44 -42.94
C LEU A 18 12.18 -23.38 -41.73
N LEU A 19 12.03 -24.47 -40.98
CA LEU A 19 11.15 -24.55 -39.80
C LEU A 19 11.91 -24.89 -38.51
N ALA A 20 13.19 -24.54 -38.42
CA ALA A 20 13.86 -24.52 -37.13
C ALA A 20 13.32 -23.31 -36.33
N PRO A 21 12.72 -23.51 -35.14
CA PRO A 21 12.31 -22.41 -34.29
C PRO A 21 13.55 -21.58 -33.97
N ARG A 22 13.56 -20.32 -34.41
CA ARG A 22 14.56 -19.36 -33.96
C ARG A 22 14.45 -19.29 -32.44
N PRO A 23 15.53 -19.47 -31.65
CA PRO A 23 15.49 -19.13 -30.25
C PRO A 23 15.02 -17.68 -30.18
N ALA A 24 13.90 -17.45 -29.51
CA ALA A 24 13.51 -16.10 -29.17
C ALA A 24 14.65 -15.57 -28.30
N ASP A 25 15.44 -14.63 -28.84
CA ASP A 25 16.40 -13.86 -28.06
C ASP A 25 15.62 -13.31 -26.87
N ALA A 26 15.88 -13.88 -25.69
CA ALA A 26 15.45 -13.28 -24.45
C ALA A 26 16.15 -11.93 -24.42
N GLN A 27 15.42 -10.86 -24.79
CA GLN A 27 15.94 -9.51 -24.79
C GLN A 27 16.68 -9.28 -23.48
N ASP A 28 18.01 -9.16 -23.57
CA ASP A 28 18.91 -9.04 -22.44
C ASP A 28 18.48 -7.84 -21.61
N LYS A 29 17.75 -8.11 -20.54
CA LYS A 29 17.30 -7.07 -19.64
C LYS A 29 18.53 -6.42 -19.02
N PRO A 30 18.60 -5.09 -18.95
CA PRO A 30 19.77 -4.43 -18.40
C PRO A 30 20.06 -4.89 -16.97
N THR A 31 21.33 -5.10 -16.65
CA THR A 31 21.74 -5.54 -15.31
C THR A 31 21.31 -4.54 -14.23
N LEU A 32 20.95 -5.07 -13.06
CA LEU A 32 20.69 -4.30 -11.84
C LEU A 32 21.97 -3.97 -11.06
N ALA A 33 23.10 -4.57 -11.46
CA ALA A 33 24.40 -4.27 -10.88
C ALA A 33 24.75 -2.80 -11.10
N GLY A 34 25.22 -2.10 -10.07
CA GLY A 34 25.66 -0.71 -10.20
C GLY A 34 25.53 0.10 -8.92
N THR A 35 25.61 1.41 -9.09
CA THR A 35 25.47 2.43 -8.05
C THR A 35 24.06 3.02 -8.10
N TRP A 36 23.43 3.10 -6.93
CA TRP A 36 22.04 3.51 -6.75
C TRP A 36 21.93 4.56 -5.65
N SER A 37 20.98 5.48 -5.77
CA SER A 37 20.58 6.41 -4.72
C SER A 37 19.40 5.83 -3.95
N ALA A 38 19.58 5.53 -2.67
CA ALA A 38 18.53 5.08 -1.77
C ALA A 38 17.85 6.27 -1.09
N SER A 39 16.52 6.28 -1.08
CA SER A 39 15.74 7.20 -0.24
C SER A 39 15.95 6.89 1.25
N ALA A 40 15.63 7.83 2.13
CA ALA A 40 15.45 7.49 3.54
C ALA A 40 14.41 6.35 3.68
N LEU A 41 14.62 5.45 4.64
CA LEU A 41 13.67 4.38 4.93
C LEU A 41 12.48 5.01 5.66
N LYS A 42 11.29 4.90 5.07
CA LYS A 42 10.06 5.27 5.75
C LYS A 42 9.65 4.12 6.63
N GLU A 43 9.31 4.41 7.88
CA GLU A 43 8.85 3.44 8.86
C GLU A 43 7.62 3.98 9.57
N THR A 44 6.55 3.20 9.58
CA THR A 44 5.30 3.54 10.27
C THR A 44 4.98 2.42 11.25
N TRP A 45 4.89 2.76 12.53
CA TRP A 45 4.51 1.86 13.60
C TRP A 45 3.05 2.05 14.02
N SER A 46 2.39 0.95 14.37
CA SER A 46 1.06 0.94 15.00
C SER A 46 1.08 0.01 16.20
N THR A 47 0.67 0.52 17.36
CA THR A 47 0.63 -0.25 18.62
C THR A 47 -0.82 -0.45 19.04
N LYS A 48 -1.43 -1.56 18.61
CA LYS A 48 -2.84 -1.86 18.94
C LYS A 48 -3.02 -2.20 20.42
N GLU A 49 -2.10 -2.99 20.98
CA GLU A 49 -2.07 -3.38 22.39
C GLU A 49 -0.67 -3.06 22.92
N TRP A 50 -0.58 -2.19 23.92
CA TRP A 50 0.70 -1.80 24.50
C TRP A 50 0.51 -1.47 25.97
N GLY A 51 0.68 -2.48 26.82
CA GLY A 51 0.61 -2.34 28.27
C GLY A 51 1.73 -1.47 28.84
N GLU A 52 1.58 -1.06 30.10
CA GLU A 52 2.55 -0.19 30.79
C GLU A 52 3.91 -0.89 30.99
N ASP A 53 3.90 -2.22 31.13
CA ASP A 53 5.12 -3.04 31.26
C ASP A 53 5.86 -3.22 29.93
N CYS A 54 5.28 -2.86 28.78
CA CYS A 54 5.90 -2.99 27.46
C CYS A 54 7.02 -1.98 27.21
N GLY A 55 7.18 -0.98 28.09
CA GLY A 55 8.14 0.11 27.93
C GLY A 55 7.68 1.16 26.92
N PRO A 56 8.59 2.01 26.41
CA PRO A 56 8.23 3.08 25.49
C PRO A 56 7.67 2.53 24.18
N LYS A 57 6.56 3.13 23.71
CA LYS A 57 5.97 2.76 22.42
C LYS A 57 6.97 3.02 21.29
N PRO A 58 7.11 2.10 20.32
CA PRO A 58 7.93 2.35 19.14
C PRO A 58 7.42 3.59 18.41
N THR A 59 8.34 4.47 18.04
CA THR A 59 8.04 5.71 17.33
C THR A 59 8.39 5.57 15.85
N SER A 60 7.63 6.27 14.99
CA SER A 60 7.86 6.27 13.53
C SER A 60 9.01 7.21 13.10
N SER A 61 9.89 7.57 14.03
CA SER A 61 10.97 8.55 13.84
C SER A 61 12.34 7.86 14.03
N GLY A 62 12.86 7.20 12.99
CA GLY A 62 14.15 6.52 13.13
C GLY A 62 14.60 5.61 11.98
N GLY A 63 13.96 5.68 10.81
CA GLY A 63 14.35 4.84 9.68
C GLY A 63 15.79 5.10 9.22
N ALA A 64 16.40 4.09 8.59
CA ALA A 64 17.75 4.21 8.03
C ALA A 64 17.85 5.42 7.08
N PRO A 65 18.97 6.18 7.13
CA PRO A 65 19.15 7.35 6.27
C PRO A 65 19.28 6.94 4.81
N GLY A 66 18.93 7.84 3.89
CA GLY A 66 19.20 7.66 2.46
C GLY A 66 20.68 7.75 2.14
N GLY A 67 21.02 7.63 0.86
CA GLY A 67 22.39 7.79 0.37
C GLY A 67 22.75 6.80 -0.75
N THR A 68 24.02 6.78 -1.11
CA THR A 68 24.52 5.90 -2.17
C THR A 68 24.61 4.44 -1.70
N VAL A 69 24.19 3.53 -2.57
CA VAL A 69 24.20 2.08 -2.38
C VAL A 69 24.75 1.40 -3.63
N THR A 70 25.66 0.46 -3.44
CA THR A 70 26.07 -0.46 -4.49
C THR A 70 25.17 -1.69 -4.46
N VAL A 71 24.58 -2.03 -5.60
CA VAL A 71 23.76 -3.22 -5.79
C VAL A 71 24.54 -4.22 -6.62
N THR A 72 24.66 -5.45 -6.13
CA THR A 72 25.39 -6.55 -6.80
C THR A 72 24.49 -7.79 -6.87
N PRO A 73 24.29 -8.39 -8.06
CA PRO A 73 23.60 -9.67 -8.18
C PRO A 73 24.40 -10.80 -7.51
N GLN A 74 23.74 -11.65 -6.73
CA GLN A 74 24.35 -12.80 -6.08
C GLN A 74 23.38 -13.99 -6.09
N GLY A 75 23.67 -15.01 -6.91
CA GLY A 75 22.90 -16.27 -6.89
C GLY A 75 21.40 -16.13 -7.21
N GLY A 76 21.01 -15.11 -7.99
CA GLY A 76 19.59 -14.80 -8.27
C GLY A 76 18.97 -13.79 -7.32
N ASP A 77 19.69 -13.37 -6.28
CA ASP A 77 19.34 -12.30 -5.35
C ASP A 77 20.11 -11.01 -5.64
N LEU A 78 19.77 -9.93 -4.93
CA LEU A 78 20.53 -8.69 -4.89
C LEU A 78 21.14 -8.48 -3.51
N ALA A 79 22.44 -8.21 -3.47
CA ALA A 79 23.15 -7.70 -2.31
C ALA A 79 23.29 -6.18 -2.42
N PHE A 80 22.94 -5.48 -1.34
CA PHE A 80 22.99 -4.04 -1.21
C PHE A 80 24.07 -3.68 -0.19
N ALA A 81 24.97 -2.75 -0.54
CA ALA A 81 26.00 -2.23 0.35
C ALA A 81 26.02 -0.70 0.30
N GLY A 82 25.87 -0.03 1.44
CA GLY A 82 25.77 1.44 1.54
C GLY A 82 24.48 1.91 2.21
N ALA A 83 24.24 3.23 2.25
CA ALA A 83 23.09 3.93 2.84
C ALA A 83 22.43 3.22 4.04
N GLY A 84 23.23 3.00 5.10
CA GLY A 84 22.83 2.26 6.30
C GLY A 84 23.58 0.94 6.41
N ARG A 85 22.83 -0.17 6.60
CA ARG A 85 23.40 -1.51 6.74
C ARG A 85 23.36 -2.25 5.40
N GLY A 86 24.41 -3.03 5.12
CA GLY A 86 24.36 -3.99 4.02
C GLY A 86 23.32 -5.08 4.27
N PHE A 87 22.63 -5.51 3.23
CA PHE A 87 21.59 -6.54 3.28
C PHE A 87 21.43 -7.26 1.93
N SER A 88 20.83 -8.44 1.94
CA SER A 88 20.44 -9.15 0.71
C SER A 88 18.91 -9.31 0.61
N THR A 89 18.36 -9.36 -0.60
CA THR A 89 16.94 -9.76 -0.82
C THR A 89 16.62 -11.16 -0.30
N ALA A 90 17.66 -11.98 -0.11
CA ALA A 90 17.57 -13.30 0.49
C ALA A 90 17.46 -13.25 2.02
N GLU A 91 17.74 -12.13 2.68
CA GLU A 91 17.83 -12.04 4.14
C GLU A 91 16.62 -11.35 4.78
N CYS A 92 16.43 -11.59 6.07
CA CYS A 92 15.52 -10.79 6.87
C CYS A 92 16.12 -9.40 7.02
N TRP A 93 15.39 -8.38 6.59
CA TRP A 93 15.84 -7.00 6.77
C TRP A 93 15.98 -6.72 8.27
N GLU A 94 14.93 -7.02 9.05
CA GLU A 94 14.98 -6.97 10.52
C GLU A 94 15.96 -8.01 11.07
N ARG A 95 16.80 -7.61 12.03
CA ARG A 95 17.85 -8.46 12.63
C ARG A 95 17.58 -8.78 14.10
N LEU A 96 16.32 -9.02 14.44
CA LEU A 96 15.97 -9.43 15.78
C LEU A 96 16.62 -10.78 16.12
N PRO A 97 17.18 -10.96 17.34
CA PRO A 97 17.73 -12.23 17.76
C PRO A 97 16.68 -13.35 17.69
N GLY A 98 16.99 -14.42 16.97
CA GLY A 98 16.10 -15.57 16.78
C GLY A 98 15.25 -15.51 15.51
N LEU A 99 15.07 -14.33 14.89
CA LEU A 99 14.33 -14.22 13.64
C LEU A 99 15.08 -14.97 12.52
N LYS A 100 14.38 -15.89 11.86
CA LYS A 100 14.92 -16.67 10.74
C LYS A 100 14.03 -16.55 9.52
N ARG A 101 14.65 -16.65 8.36
CA ARG A 101 13.97 -16.80 7.09
C ARG A 101 13.21 -18.12 7.04
N THR A 102 11.92 -18.07 6.76
CA THR A 102 11.03 -19.24 6.65
C THR A 102 10.61 -19.53 5.21
N ALA A 103 10.56 -18.52 4.35
CA ALA A 103 10.30 -18.70 2.92
C ALA A 103 10.99 -17.62 2.10
N HIS A 104 11.41 -17.94 0.88
CA HIS A 104 12.01 -16.98 -0.04
C HIS A 104 11.70 -17.34 -1.48
N SER A 105 11.44 -16.33 -2.30
CA SER A 105 11.29 -16.46 -3.74
C SER A 105 12.08 -15.33 -4.42
N GLY A 106 12.93 -15.67 -5.38
CA GLY A 106 13.69 -14.70 -6.17
C GLY A 106 13.45 -14.89 -7.67
N GLY A 107 13.56 -13.79 -8.42
CA GLY A 107 13.43 -13.75 -9.87
C GLY A 107 14.16 -12.53 -10.44
N ALA A 108 14.15 -12.37 -11.77
CA ALA A 108 14.97 -11.35 -12.42
C ALA A 108 14.69 -9.89 -11.99
N ARG A 109 13.46 -9.61 -11.52
CA ARG A 109 12.98 -8.26 -11.17
C ARG A 109 12.10 -8.24 -9.91
N GLY A 110 12.04 -9.34 -9.18
CA GLY A 110 11.10 -9.51 -8.08
C GLY A 110 11.62 -10.50 -7.05
N TRP A 111 11.60 -10.10 -5.79
CA TRP A 111 11.99 -10.95 -4.66
C TRP A 111 10.95 -10.81 -3.56
N SER A 112 10.69 -11.91 -2.87
CA SER A 112 9.89 -11.90 -1.65
C SER A 112 10.56 -12.77 -0.59
N ASN A 113 10.44 -12.36 0.66
CA ASN A 113 11.02 -13.05 1.79
C ASN A 113 10.05 -13.04 2.97
N LYS A 114 9.92 -14.17 3.66
CA LYS A 114 9.19 -14.27 4.92
C LYS A 114 10.15 -14.66 6.02
N CYS A 115 10.03 -13.96 7.13
CA CYS A 115 10.85 -14.13 8.31
C CYS A 115 9.98 -14.29 9.53
N ALA A 116 10.30 -15.24 10.39
CA ALA A 116 9.57 -15.45 11.63
C ALA A 116 10.49 -15.89 12.77
N SER A 117 10.07 -15.59 14.00
CA SER A 117 10.65 -16.20 15.20
C SER A 117 10.39 -17.71 15.20
N PRO A 118 11.27 -18.52 15.83
CA PRO A 118 11.04 -19.96 15.94
C PRO A 118 9.79 -20.26 16.78
N ALA A 119 9.20 -21.42 16.56
CA ALA A 119 8.07 -21.90 17.35
C ALA A 119 8.47 -21.95 18.85
N GLY A 120 7.60 -21.43 19.71
CA GLY A 120 7.84 -21.35 21.15
C GLY A 120 8.70 -20.17 21.61
N ASP A 121 9.19 -19.29 20.71
CA ASP A 121 9.83 -18.04 21.15
C ASP A 121 8.77 -17.14 21.83
N PRO A 122 9.00 -16.69 23.08
CA PRO A 122 8.08 -15.76 23.75
C PRO A 122 7.98 -14.40 23.04
N ARG A 123 8.91 -14.09 22.13
CA ARG A 123 8.89 -12.91 21.26
C ARG A 123 8.52 -13.36 19.85
N ARG A 124 7.23 -13.41 19.58
CA ARG A 124 6.69 -13.74 18.26
C ARG A 124 6.91 -12.57 17.32
N ALA A 125 7.64 -12.80 16.24
CA ALA A 125 7.76 -11.86 15.14
C ALA A 125 7.41 -12.58 13.84
N SER A 126 6.67 -11.90 12.96
CA SER A 126 6.35 -12.36 11.61
C SER A 126 6.47 -11.18 10.66
N ILE A 127 7.32 -11.33 9.65
CA ILE A 127 7.74 -10.26 8.74
C ILE A 127 7.67 -10.76 7.30
N SER A 128 7.13 -9.94 6.41
CA SER A 128 7.06 -10.19 4.98
C SER A 128 7.64 -9.02 4.21
N ASN A 129 8.62 -9.32 3.37
CA ASN A 129 9.40 -8.35 2.59
C ASN A 129 9.19 -8.61 1.11
N SER A 130 9.11 -7.54 0.33
CA SER A 130 9.09 -7.61 -1.12
C SER A 130 10.02 -6.56 -1.72
N PHE A 131 10.66 -6.96 -2.81
CA PHE A 131 11.45 -6.11 -3.67
C PHE A 131 10.93 -6.23 -5.09
N THR A 132 10.68 -5.12 -5.74
CA THR A 132 10.33 -5.08 -7.17
C THR A 132 11.29 -4.13 -7.88
N ALA A 133 11.71 -4.51 -9.08
CA ALA A 133 12.69 -3.75 -9.84
C ALA A 133 12.22 -3.48 -11.28
N THR A 134 12.45 -2.26 -11.74
CA THR A 134 12.48 -1.87 -13.16
C THR A 134 13.94 -1.73 -13.59
N ASP A 135 14.20 -1.14 -14.76
CA ASP A 135 15.56 -0.91 -15.26
C ASP A 135 16.32 0.17 -14.50
N ASP A 136 15.61 1.09 -13.83
CA ASP A 136 16.13 2.29 -13.20
C ASP A 136 15.66 2.49 -11.76
N THR A 137 14.75 1.64 -11.26
CA THR A 137 14.11 1.79 -9.95
C THR A 137 14.02 0.44 -9.25
N ILE A 138 14.35 0.39 -7.95
CA ILE A 138 14.03 -0.74 -7.08
C ILE A 138 13.16 -0.21 -5.94
N VAL A 139 12.08 -0.92 -5.63
CA VAL A 139 11.18 -0.59 -4.51
C VAL A 139 11.25 -1.70 -3.48
N PHE A 140 11.53 -1.32 -2.24
CA PHE A 140 11.47 -2.17 -1.06
C PHE A 140 10.19 -1.87 -0.28
N GLN A 141 9.46 -2.92 0.09
CA GLN A 141 8.35 -2.87 1.03
C GLN A 141 8.48 -3.98 2.06
N GLU A 142 8.13 -3.67 3.30
CA GLU A 142 8.09 -4.63 4.39
C GLU A 142 6.87 -4.37 5.26
N THR A 143 6.28 -5.47 5.74
CA THR A 143 5.26 -5.47 6.77
C THR A 143 5.66 -6.45 7.86
N GLY A 144 5.58 -6.03 9.11
CA GLY A 144 5.94 -6.85 10.26
C GLY A 144 4.90 -6.77 11.36
N VAL A 145 4.74 -7.87 12.09
CA VAL A 145 3.97 -7.94 13.33
C VAL A 145 4.89 -8.50 14.41
N PHE A 146 4.91 -7.82 15.56
CA PHE A 146 5.67 -8.19 16.74
C PHE A 146 4.70 -8.35 17.90
N GLU A 147 4.89 -9.42 18.65
CA GLU A 147 4.10 -9.75 19.81
C GLU A 147 4.98 -10.40 20.87
N PHE A 148 4.89 -9.89 22.10
CA PHE A 148 5.49 -10.53 23.25
C PHE A 148 4.64 -10.27 24.49
N ALA A 149 4.74 -11.15 25.47
CA ALA A 149 4.12 -11.00 26.78
C ALA A 149 5.19 -10.70 27.82
N ILE A 150 4.93 -9.73 28.69
CA ILE A 150 5.79 -9.39 29.83
C ILE A 150 4.92 -9.14 31.06
N LYS A 151 5.19 -9.89 32.14
CA LYS A 151 4.28 -9.98 33.30
C LYS A 151 2.86 -10.33 32.85
N ASP A 152 1.89 -9.46 33.14
CA ASP A 152 0.48 -9.60 32.77
C ASP A 152 0.10 -8.73 31.54
N SER A 153 1.08 -8.12 30.88
CA SER A 153 0.87 -7.24 29.71
C SER A 153 1.22 -7.95 28.39
N VAL A 154 0.36 -7.76 27.39
CA VAL A 154 0.63 -8.16 25.99
C VAL A 154 1.03 -6.93 25.18
N CYS A 155 2.14 -7.05 24.45
CA CYS A 155 2.75 -5.98 23.68
C CYS A 155 2.68 -6.35 22.19
N LYS A 156 1.75 -5.74 21.46
CA LYS A 156 1.58 -5.93 20.02
C LYS A 156 1.86 -4.65 19.26
N ALA A 157 2.79 -4.74 18.32
CA ALA A 157 3.08 -3.70 17.37
C ALA A 157 3.11 -4.25 15.95
N SER A 158 2.65 -3.46 15.00
CA SER A 158 2.90 -3.68 13.58
C SER A 158 3.75 -2.57 13.01
N VAL A 159 4.58 -2.92 12.03
CA VAL A 159 5.41 -1.99 11.29
C VAL A 159 5.12 -2.12 9.80
N SER A 160 5.13 -1.00 9.11
CA SER A 160 5.24 -0.95 7.66
C SER A 160 6.46 -0.13 7.29
N ARG A 161 7.34 -0.68 6.46
CA ARG A 161 8.53 0.02 5.98
C ARG A 161 8.55 0.08 4.46
N SER A 162 9.08 1.17 3.92
CA SER A 162 9.30 1.28 2.49
C SER A 162 10.51 2.17 2.16
N ARG A 163 11.16 1.85 1.05
CA ARG A 163 12.30 2.60 0.50
C ARG A 163 12.33 2.43 -1.02
N THR A 164 12.81 3.45 -1.71
CA THR A 164 13.05 3.40 -3.15
C THR A 164 14.53 3.60 -3.44
N TYR A 165 15.04 2.91 -4.45
CA TYR A 165 16.38 3.07 -5.00
C TYR A 165 16.26 3.55 -6.44
N LYS A 166 17.05 4.54 -6.81
CA LYS A 166 17.15 5.08 -8.17
C LYS A 166 18.53 4.83 -8.75
N LEU A 167 18.60 4.27 -9.95
CA LEU A 167 19.87 3.97 -10.61
C LEU A 167 20.64 5.28 -10.86
N GLN A 168 21.89 5.32 -10.42
CA GLN A 168 22.81 6.43 -10.72
C GLN A 168 23.77 6.04 -11.84
N GLN A 169 24.31 4.82 -11.77
CA GLN A 169 25.27 4.32 -12.75
C GLN A 169 25.20 2.80 -12.80
N ARG A 170 25.10 2.22 -14.00
CA ARG A 170 25.10 0.76 -14.15
C ARG A 170 26.53 0.21 -14.12
N ALA A 171 26.70 -1.01 -13.61
CA ALA A 171 27.99 -1.69 -13.64
C ALA A 171 28.47 -1.87 -15.10
N GLY A 172 29.72 -1.49 -15.37
CA GLY A 172 30.31 -1.52 -16.71
C GLY A 172 30.07 -0.26 -17.55
N GLU A 173 29.22 0.66 -17.10
CA GLU A 173 29.08 1.97 -17.73
C GLU A 173 30.22 2.90 -17.28
N ALA A 174 30.86 3.59 -18.23
CA ALA A 174 31.90 4.55 -17.91
C ALA A 174 31.31 5.64 -16.99
N PRO A 175 32.05 6.05 -15.93
CA PRO A 175 31.58 7.15 -15.10
C PRO A 175 31.34 8.38 -15.98
N PRO A 176 30.28 9.17 -15.72
CA PRO A 176 30.12 10.46 -16.37
C PRO A 176 31.43 11.23 -16.26
N PRO A 177 31.91 11.87 -17.34
CA PRO A 177 33.15 12.64 -17.26
C PRO A 177 33.03 13.62 -16.10
N GLU A 178 33.95 13.53 -15.13
CA GLU A 178 34.01 14.49 -14.04
C GLU A 178 34.02 15.89 -14.68
N PRO A 179 33.15 16.81 -14.23
CA PRO A 179 33.20 18.17 -14.71
C PRO A 179 34.60 18.69 -14.41
N THR A 180 35.42 18.81 -15.45
CA THR A 180 36.76 19.38 -15.37
C THR A 180 36.57 20.75 -14.76
N ALA A 181 37.05 20.93 -13.52
CA ALA A 181 36.94 22.18 -12.81
C ALA A 181 37.64 23.25 -13.65
N ALA A 182 36.83 24.05 -14.36
CA ALA A 182 37.33 25.23 -15.04
C ALA A 182 37.89 26.18 -13.97
N PRO A 183 39.07 26.80 -14.19
CA PRO A 183 39.65 27.73 -13.23
C PRO A 183 38.65 28.85 -12.95
N THR A 184 38.46 29.11 -11.66
CA THR A 184 37.57 30.11 -11.07
C THR A 184 37.79 31.48 -11.71
N ALA A 185 36.92 31.85 -12.65
CA ALA A 185 36.77 33.23 -13.09
C ALA A 185 35.71 33.91 -12.22
N THR A 186 36.06 35.08 -11.72
CA THR A 186 35.27 35.97 -10.87
C THR A 186 33.83 36.13 -11.38
N ALA A 187 32.88 35.93 -10.46
CA ALA A 187 31.45 35.87 -10.72
C ALA A 187 30.87 37.16 -11.34
N THR A 188 30.38 37.03 -12.58
CA THR A 188 29.29 37.84 -13.12
C THR A 188 28.03 36.98 -13.05
N ALA A 189 26.96 37.50 -12.46
CA ALA A 189 25.71 36.79 -12.21
C ALA A 189 25.17 36.11 -13.49
N ALA A 190 25.13 34.77 -13.47
CA ALA A 190 24.56 33.97 -14.54
C ALA A 190 23.02 33.92 -14.41
N PRO A 191 22.28 34.04 -15.52
CA PRO A 191 20.82 33.98 -15.51
C PRO A 191 20.33 32.56 -15.14
N ALA A 192 19.18 32.51 -14.47
CA ALA A 192 18.55 31.29 -13.97
C ALA A 192 18.36 30.21 -15.06
N PRO A 193 18.59 28.92 -14.76
CA PRO A 193 18.41 27.85 -15.73
C PRO A 193 16.93 27.68 -16.07
N THR A 194 16.62 27.73 -17.36
CA THR A 194 15.30 27.41 -17.92
C THR A 194 14.97 25.94 -17.65
N PRO A 195 13.79 25.61 -17.08
CA PRO A 195 13.43 24.23 -16.79
C PRO A 195 13.30 23.41 -18.10
N THR A 196 13.97 22.26 -18.13
CA THR A 196 13.84 21.27 -19.20
C THR A 196 12.40 20.73 -19.24
N PRO A 197 11.70 20.79 -20.38
CA PRO A 197 10.33 20.31 -20.48
C PRO A 197 10.25 18.79 -20.27
N ALA A 198 9.32 18.36 -19.43
CA ALA A 198 9.05 16.95 -19.16
C ALA A 198 8.51 16.22 -20.42
N PRO A 199 8.81 14.92 -20.60
CA PRO A 199 8.31 14.14 -21.73
C PRO A 199 6.78 14.10 -21.78
N PRO A 200 6.15 14.19 -22.97
CA PRO A 200 4.69 14.13 -23.11
C PRO A 200 4.16 12.74 -22.74
N GLU A 201 3.27 12.71 -21.75
CA GLU A 201 2.51 11.53 -21.31
C GLU A 201 1.41 11.20 -22.35
N PRO A 202 1.11 9.92 -22.66
CA PRO A 202 0.16 9.56 -23.70
C PRO A 202 -1.27 10.04 -23.38
N GLU A 203 -1.74 11.03 -24.13
CA GLU A 203 -3.10 11.55 -24.04
C GLU A 203 -4.08 10.51 -24.58
N THR A 204 -4.80 9.85 -23.67
CA THR A 204 -5.97 9.06 -24.05
C THR A 204 -7.13 10.05 -24.25
N GLY A 205 -7.88 9.94 -25.36
CA GLY A 205 -8.83 10.96 -25.85
C GLY A 205 -9.70 11.62 -24.76
N CYS A 206 -9.38 12.87 -24.44
CA CYS A 206 -10.03 13.66 -23.39
C CYS A 206 -11.00 14.71 -23.95
N ASP A 207 -11.78 14.36 -24.97
CA ASP A 207 -12.69 15.30 -25.64
C ASP A 207 -13.82 15.82 -24.72
N LYS A 208 -14.15 15.06 -23.66
CA LYS A 208 -15.17 15.41 -22.67
C LYS A 208 -14.70 15.04 -21.25
N PRO A 209 -13.95 15.92 -20.58
CA PRO A 209 -13.52 15.68 -19.20
C PRO A 209 -14.72 15.50 -18.26
N GLY A 210 -14.63 14.50 -17.38
CA GLY A 210 -15.58 14.26 -16.29
C GLY A 210 -15.40 15.23 -15.12
N PRO A 211 -16.19 15.07 -14.03
CA PRO A 211 -16.02 15.89 -12.84
C PRO A 211 -14.66 15.64 -12.15
N PRO A 212 -14.15 16.61 -11.37
CA PRO A 212 -12.92 16.45 -10.60
C PRO A 212 -12.96 15.21 -9.72
N ALA A 213 -11.98 14.31 -9.91
CA ALA A 213 -11.85 13.07 -9.15
C ALA A 213 -10.51 12.99 -8.41
N ARG A 214 -9.51 13.79 -8.80
CA ARG A 214 -8.16 13.73 -8.22
C ARG A 214 -7.52 15.12 -8.25
N LEU A 215 -6.93 15.50 -7.13
CA LEU A 215 -6.10 16.70 -6.98
C LEU A 215 -4.68 16.27 -6.63
N GLU A 216 -3.73 16.60 -7.48
CA GLU A 216 -2.30 16.42 -7.24
C GLU A 216 -1.61 17.77 -7.13
N VAL A 217 -0.76 17.94 -6.10
CA VAL A 217 0.05 19.14 -5.90
C VAL A 217 1.51 18.75 -5.74
N ARG A 218 2.40 19.39 -6.51
CA ARG A 218 3.86 19.19 -6.45
C ARG A 218 4.59 20.52 -6.20
N PRO A 219 5.65 20.52 -5.39
CA PRO A 219 6.11 19.41 -4.54
C PRO A 219 5.20 19.18 -3.33
N ALA A 220 5.29 17.98 -2.72
CA ALA A 220 4.61 17.68 -1.45
C ALA A 220 5.24 18.39 -0.24
N LYS A 221 6.55 18.61 -0.31
CA LYS A 221 7.34 19.35 0.68
C LYS A 221 8.32 20.30 0.00
N LYS A 222 8.52 21.47 0.59
CA LYS A 222 9.48 22.47 0.12
C LYS A 222 10.32 23.01 1.28
N LEU A 223 11.63 23.07 1.09
CA LEU A 223 12.57 23.79 1.94
C LEU A 223 12.98 25.11 1.25
N LEU A 224 12.75 26.23 1.93
CA LEU A 224 13.06 27.58 1.47
C LEU A 224 14.05 28.26 2.41
N ARG A 225 14.80 29.23 1.89
CA ARG A 225 15.47 30.26 2.68
C ARG A 225 14.54 31.48 2.82
N PRO A 226 14.74 32.33 3.85
CA PRO A 226 14.04 33.60 3.95
C PRO A 226 14.24 34.43 2.66
N GLY A 227 13.15 34.97 2.11
CA GLY A 227 13.15 35.75 0.87
C GLY A 227 13.06 34.93 -0.43
N GLU A 228 13.14 33.59 -0.38
CA GLU A 228 12.99 32.75 -1.56
C GLU A 228 11.51 32.52 -1.93
N SER A 229 11.28 32.21 -3.22
CA SER A 229 9.95 31.88 -3.73
C SER A 229 9.98 30.64 -4.61
N PHE A 230 8.86 29.96 -4.71
CA PHE A 230 8.66 28.83 -5.61
C PHE A 230 7.21 28.77 -6.10
N SER A 231 6.97 28.01 -7.17
CA SER A 231 5.63 27.82 -7.74
C SER A 231 5.20 26.36 -7.57
N LEU A 232 3.96 26.16 -7.14
CA LEU A 232 3.35 24.84 -7.06
C LEU A 232 2.84 24.40 -8.45
N ALA A 233 3.13 23.16 -8.82
CA ALA A 233 2.51 22.51 -9.95
C ALA A 233 1.27 21.75 -9.47
N VAL A 234 0.09 22.21 -9.89
CA VAL A 234 -1.18 21.59 -9.54
C VAL A 234 -1.79 20.91 -10.76
N ARG A 235 -2.20 19.65 -10.59
CA ARG A 235 -2.93 18.89 -11.61
C ARG A 235 -4.24 18.41 -11.00
N VAL A 236 -5.35 18.92 -11.52
CA VAL A 236 -6.68 18.38 -11.25
C VAL A 236 -7.01 17.43 -12.41
N SER A 237 -7.44 16.22 -12.10
CA SER A 237 -7.90 15.28 -13.12
C SER A 237 -9.24 14.64 -12.75
N ASP A 238 -9.96 14.19 -13.77
CA ASP A 238 -11.12 13.33 -13.59
C ASP A 238 -10.71 11.86 -13.32
N LYS A 239 -11.71 10.98 -13.24
CA LYS A 239 -11.51 9.54 -12.98
C LYS A 239 -10.82 8.82 -14.15
N SER A 240 -10.92 9.37 -15.36
CA SER A 240 -10.28 8.85 -16.57
C SER A 240 -8.85 9.36 -16.74
N GLY A 241 -8.37 10.24 -15.85
CA GLY A 241 -7.05 10.87 -15.93
C GLY A 241 -7.01 12.12 -16.80
N CYS A 242 -8.15 12.60 -17.31
CA CYS A 242 -8.22 13.80 -18.12
C CYS A 242 -7.98 15.03 -17.26
N LYS A 243 -7.07 15.89 -17.70
CA LYS A 243 -6.72 17.14 -17.01
C LYS A 243 -7.90 18.11 -17.05
N LEU A 244 -8.20 18.70 -15.90
CA LEU A 244 -9.23 19.72 -15.74
C LEU A 244 -8.59 21.10 -15.57
N THR A 245 -9.17 22.11 -16.21
CA THR A 245 -8.78 23.52 -16.07
C THR A 245 -9.56 24.14 -14.91
N VAL A 246 -9.25 23.70 -13.69
CA VAL A 246 -9.84 24.23 -12.46
C VAL A 246 -8.72 24.70 -11.56
N ASP A 247 -8.73 25.98 -11.22
CA ASP A 247 -7.75 26.57 -10.31
C ASP A 247 -8.10 26.20 -8.85
N PRO A 248 -7.13 25.71 -8.07
CA PRO A 248 -7.34 25.43 -6.65
C PRO A 248 -7.42 26.72 -5.83
N GLU A 249 -8.23 26.70 -4.78
CA GLU A 249 -8.16 27.72 -3.74
C GLU A 249 -6.96 27.43 -2.83
N MET A 250 -6.03 28.37 -2.74
CA MET A 250 -4.81 28.26 -1.94
C MET A 250 -4.93 29.04 -0.64
N LYS A 251 -4.71 28.39 0.50
CA LYS A 251 -4.75 29.01 1.83
C LYS A 251 -3.59 28.55 2.70
N LEU A 252 -3.18 29.40 3.64
CA LEU A 252 -2.30 28.99 4.73
C LEU A 252 -3.17 28.33 5.80
N ALA A 253 -2.72 27.18 6.32
CA ALA A 253 -3.34 26.61 7.51
C ALA A 253 -3.29 27.61 8.67
N GLU A 254 -4.29 27.57 9.56
CA GLU A 254 -4.41 28.52 10.66
C GLU A 254 -3.19 28.50 11.60
N GLY A 255 -2.70 29.70 11.93
CA GLY A 255 -1.55 29.89 12.82
C GLY A 255 -0.20 29.52 12.21
N GLY A 256 0.86 29.81 12.98
CA GLY A 256 2.20 29.32 12.72
C GLY A 256 3.15 30.28 12.00
N GLU A 257 4.42 30.09 12.32
CA GLU A 257 5.58 30.52 11.56
C GLU A 257 6.01 29.38 10.63
N PRO A 258 6.69 29.64 9.50
CA PRO A 258 7.13 30.93 8.94
C PRO A 258 6.03 31.85 8.39
N LYS A 259 6.33 33.14 8.26
CA LYS A 259 5.56 34.09 7.44
C LYS A 259 5.73 33.75 5.95
N LEU A 260 4.63 33.37 5.32
CA LEU A 260 4.55 33.04 3.89
C LEU A 260 3.51 33.94 3.23
N VAL A 261 3.76 34.33 1.98
CA VAL A 261 2.83 35.07 1.13
C VAL A 261 2.44 34.18 -0.04
N ILE A 262 1.13 34.08 -0.30
CA ILE A 262 0.56 33.31 -1.41
C ILE A 262 0.07 34.28 -2.47
N ASP A 263 0.57 34.15 -3.70
CA ASP A 263 0.11 34.86 -4.89
C ASP A 263 -0.20 33.85 -6.00
N GLY A 264 -1.46 33.44 -6.09
CA GLY A 264 -1.89 32.32 -6.92
C GLY A 264 -1.20 31.01 -6.50
N LEU A 265 -0.42 30.41 -7.42
CA LEU A 265 0.37 29.21 -7.16
C LEU A 265 1.80 29.52 -6.69
N LYS A 266 2.19 30.80 -6.64
CA LYS A 266 3.52 31.22 -6.19
C LYS A 266 3.50 31.47 -4.69
N ILE A 267 4.40 30.80 -3.99
CA ILE A 267 4.60 30.94 -2.55
C ILE A 267 5.94 31.62 -2.32
N THR A 268 5.94 32.66 -1.48
CA THR A 268 7.14 33.40 -1.11
C THR A 268 7.33 33.37 0.40
N ALA A 269 8.52 33.02 0.87
CA ALA A 269 8.89 33.19 2.27
C ALA A 269 9.32 34.64 2.50
N ASP A 270 8.75 35.30 3.51
CA ASP A 270 9.15 36.66 3.87
C ASP A 270 10.65 36.72 4.19
N ALA A 271 11.33 37.83 3.87
CA ALA A 271 12.78 37.95 4.11
C ALA A 271 13.12 37.97 5.62
N ALA A 272 12.20 38.42 6.46
CA ALA A 272 12.30 38.39 7.91
C ALA A 272 11.52 37.21 8.52
N SER A 273 11.21 36.19 7.70
CA SER A 273 10.49 35.01 8.17
C SER A 273 11.37 34.16 9.08
N PRO A 274 10.93 33.84 10.30
CA PRO A 274 11.66 32.97 11.20
C PRO A 274 11.68 31.52 10.68
N THR A 275 12.66 30.75 11.13
CA THR A 275 12.76 29.34 10.76
C THR A 275 11.62 28.53 11.35
N GLY A 276 11.03 27.64 10.57
CA GLY A 276 9.94 26.80 11.03
C GLY A 276 9.25 26.08 9.89
N THR A 277 8.12 25.42 10.19
CA THR A 277 7.34 24.67 9.22
C THR A 277 5.90 25.14 9.20
N ARG A 278 5.39 25.44 8.01
CA ARG A 278 4.02 25.88 7.79
C ARG A 278 3.35 25.09 6.68
N LYS A 279 2.07 24.82 6.87
CA LYS A 279 1.24 24.05 5.94
C LYS A 279 0.47 24.98 5.02
N ILE A 280 0.44 24.62 3.75
CA ILE A 280 -0.36 25.26 2.70
C ILE A 280 -1.44 24.27 2.28
N GLU A 281 -2.67 24.74 2.20
CA GLU A 281 -3.85 23.98 1.85
C GLU A 281 -4.31 24.38 0.44
N ALA A 282 -4.31 23.43 -0.48
CA ALA A 282 -4.87 23.56 -1.82
C ALA A 282 -6.22 22.86 -1.87
N THR A 283 -7.30 23.61 -2.12
CA THR A 283 -8.67 23.08 -2.09
C THR A 283 -9.33 23.11 -3.46
N VAL A 284 -9.88 21.98 -3.88
CA VAL A 284 -10.73 21.85 -5.09
C VAL A 284 -11.95 21.01 -4.74
N ALA A 285 -13.15 21.49 -5.09
CA ALA A 285 -14.41 20.79 -4.85
C ALA A 285 -14.60 20.32 -3.39
N GLY A 286 -14.16 21.14 -2.42
CA GLY A 286 -14.25 20.84 -0.98
C GLY A 286 -13.29 19.75 -0.49
N LYS A 287 -12.31 19.35 -1.29
CA LYS A 287 -11.21 18.46 -0.89
C LYS A 287 -9.92 19.25 -0.81
N THR A 288 -9.20 19.04 0.27
CA THR A 288 -7.98 19.78 0.60
C THR A 288 -6.77 18.87 0.55
N VAL A 289 -5.74 19.31 -0.16
CA VAL A 289 -4.39 18.72 -0.15
C VAL A 289 -3.47 19.64 0.63
N THR A 290 -2.62 19.07 1.47
CA THR A 290 -1.64 19.84 2.25
C THR A 290 -0.24 19.71 1.65
N VAL A 291 0.44 20.85 1.53
CA VAL A 291 1.86 20.98 1.21
C VAL A 291 2.59 21.52 2.43
N GLU A 292 3.73 20.93 2.77
CA GLU A 292 4.55 21.34 3.91
C GLU A 292 5.69 22.23 3.42
N VAL A 293 5.78 23.46 3.92
CA VAL A 293 6.85 24.41 3.60
C VAL A 293 7.66 24.67 4.85
N GLU A 294 8.95 24.34 4.81
CA GLU A 294 9.93 24.61 5.86
C GLU A 294 10.80 25.79 5.43
N VAL A 295 10.96 26.79 6.29
CA VAL A 295 11.93 27.87 6.10
C VAL A 295 13.10 27.61 7.04
N ALA A 296 14.31 27.58 6.49
CA ALA A 296 15.54 27.31 7.22
C ALA A 296 16.61 28.37 6.97
N ASN A 297 17.44 28.61 7.98
CA ASN A 297 18.60 29.48 7.86
C ASN A 297 19.64 28.87 6.90
N ALA A 298 20.44 29.74 6.27
CA ALA A 298 21.46 29.35 5.31
C ALA A 298 22.42 28.27 5.84
N ASP A 299 22.82 28.38 7.11
CA ASP A 299 23.79 27.47 7.75
C ASP A 299 23.28 26.03 7.88
N ARG A 300 21.96 25.83 7.96
CA ARG A 300 21.33 24.50 8.10
C ARG A 300 20.72 23.97 6.82
N TYR A 301 20.64 24.80 5.78
CA TYR A 301 19.95 24.46 4.54
C TYR A 301 20.53 23.20 3.89
N ALA A 302 21.86 23.13 3.74
CA ALA A 302 22.54 21.99 3.12
C ALA A 302 22.38 20.68 3.92
N GLU A 303 22.44 20.77 5.25
CA GLU A 303 22.20 19.63 6.15
C GLU A 303 20.76 19.12 6.01
N LEU A 304 19.78 20.02 6.02
CA LEU A 304 18.37 19.68 5.92
C LEU A 304 18.01 19.10 4.55
N LEU A 305 18.61 19.58 3.47
CA LEU A 305 18.45 18.96 2.14
C LEU A 305 18.80 17.47 2.18
N GLN A 306 19.98 17.15 2.71
CA GLN A 306 20.46 15.76 2.78
C GLN A 306 19.63 14.93 3.77
N LEU A 307 19.37 15.46 4.96
CA LEU A 307 18.64 14.76 6.02
C LEU A 307 17.21 14.42 5.60
N ARG A 308 16.56 15.31 4.84
CA ARG A 308 15.18 15.13 4.37
C ARG A 308 15.10 14.42 3.02
N GLY A 309 16.24 14.20 2.35
CA GLY A 309 16.29 13.62 1.01
C GLY A 309 15.59 14.49 -0.04
N LEU A 310 15.68 15.81 0.11
CA LEU A 310 15.14 16.78 -0.85
C LEU A 310 16.15 16.97 -1.99
N ASN A 311 15.65 17.33 -3.18
CA ASN A 311 16.50 17.62 -4.32
C ASN A 311 17.23 18.97 -4.15
N ALA A 312 18.09 19.34 -5.12
CA ALA A 312 18.89 20.57 -5.05
C ALA A 312 18.05 21.86 -4.97
N ALA A 313 16.78 21.83 -5.39
CA ALA A 313 15.85 22.95 -5.28
C ALA A 313 15.12 22.98 -3.92
N GLY A 314 15.44 22.08 -2.99
CA GLY A 314 14.72 21.94 -1.73
C GLY A 314 13.34 21.33 -1.89
N GLU A 315 13.10 20.58 -2.97
CA GLU A 315 11.80 19.99 -3.26
C GLU A 315 11.79 18.50 -2.99
N ASP A 316 10.64 18.01 -2.54
CA ASP A 316 10.31 16.60 -2.55
C ASP A 316 9.69 16.26 -3.91
N ASP A 317 10.28 15.31 -4.63
CA ASP A 317 9.84 14.90 -5.98
C ASP A 317 8.43 14.27 -5.99
N ARG A 318 7.84 14.01 -4.82
CA ARG A 318 6.50 13.44 -4.67
C ARG A 318 5.40 14.49 -4.85
N ALA A 319 4.26 14.01 -5.35
CA ALA A 319 3.00 14.75 -5.27
C ALA A 319 2.27 14.46 -3.96
N SER A 320 1.68 15.50 -3.36
CA SER A 320 0.60 15.32 -2.42
C SER A 320 -0.68 15.10 -3.22
N VAL A 321 -1.41 14.01 -2.96
CA VAL A 321 -2.57 13.60 -3.75
C VAL A 321 -3.79 13.46 -2.84
N ALA A 322 -4.92 14.02 -3.25
CA ALA A 322 -6.24 13.71 -2.70
C ALA A 322 -7.14 13.13 -3.79
N GLU A 323 -7.84 12.05 -3.45
CA GLU A 323 -8.94 11.53 -4.27
C GLU A 323 -10.24 12.23 -3.87
N ILE A 324 -10.85 12.88 -4.87
CA ILE A 324 -12.17 13.48 -4.77
C ILE A 324 -13.15 12.35 -5.06
N ALA A 325 -13.49 11.59 -4.02
CA ALA A 325 -14.44 10.50 -4.16
C ALA A 325 -15.73 11.02 -4.84
N ALA A 326 -16.03 10.50 -6.03
CA ALA A 326 -17.33 10.67 -6.66
C ALA A 326 -18.33 9.97 -5.74
N GLY A 327 -19.03 10.76 -4.91
CA GLY A 327 -20.00 10.26 -3.96
C GLY A 327 -20.99 9.34 -4.67
N LEU A 328 -20.99 8.07 -4.31
CA LEU A 328 -22.13 7.19 -4.51
C LEU A 328 -23.30 7.77 -3.71
N GLY A 329 -24.17 8.52 -4.38
CA GLY A 329 -25.57 8.69 -3.96
C GLY A 329 -25.95 9.85 -3.03
N GLY A 330 -25.21 10.96 -2.99
CA GLY A 330 -25.66 12.19 -2.30
C GLY A 330 -25.95 13.30 -3.31
N THR A 331 -27.21 13.72 -3.43
CA THR A 331 -27.66 14.82 -4.31
C THR A 331 -26.80 16.08 -4.16
N ALA A 332 -26.49 16.69 -5.30
CA ALA A 332 -25.69 17.90 -5.43
C ALA A 332 -26.09 18.98 -4.42
N LEU A 333 -25.14 19.35 -3.54
CA LEU A 333 -25.26 20.55 -2.73
C LEU A 333 -24.75 21.73 -3.54
N THR A 334 -25.69 22.49 -4.08
CA THR A 334 -25.49 23.90 -4.42
C THR A 334 -24.92 24.60 -3.19
N ALA A 335 -23.82 25.34 -3.36
CA ALA A 335 -23.21 26.12 -2.30
C ALA A 335 -24.11 27.32 -1.97
N GLU A 336 -25.15 27.08 -1.17
CA GLU A 336 -25.90 28.11 -0.47
C GLU A 336 -25.36 28.26 0.96
N ASP A 337 -25.27 29.52 1.38
CA ASP A 337 -24.77 30.02 2.66
C ASP A 337 -25.24 29.15 3.86
N SER A 338 -24.35 28.26 4.30
CA SER A 338 -24.69 27.16 5.20
C SER A 338 -24.80 27.59 6.66
N ALA A 339 -24.48 28.84 6.98
CA ALA A 339 -24.57 29.38 8.34
C ALA A 339 -26.04 29.62 8.74
N GLY A 340 -26.86 30.15 7.84
CA GLY A 340 -28.29 30.37 8.08
C GLY A 340 -29.11 29.09 8.08
N ALA A 341 -28.80 28.16 7.16
CA ALA A 341 -29.49 26.89 7.03
C ALA A 341 -29.29 26.00 8.27
N ARG A 342 -28.04 25.84 8.75
CA ARG A 342 -27.75 25.03 9.95
C ARG A 342 -28.43 25.56 11.21
N LYS A 343 -28.53 26.89 11.35
CA LYS A 343 -29.24 27.51 12.48
C LYS A 343 -30.74 27.22 12.43
N ARG A 344 -31.36 27.24 11.24
CA ARG A 344 -32.78 26.88 11.07
C ARG A 344 -33.02 25.38 11.28
N THR A 345 -32.16 24.51 10.76
CA THR A 345 -32.28 23.06 10.95
C THR A 345 -32.12 22.68 12.42
N PHE A 346 -31.16 23.30 13.14
CA PHE A 346 -30.99 23.08 14.56
C PHE A 346 -32.21 23.54 15.38
N ILE A 347 -32.77 24.73 15.08
CA ILE A 347 -34.00 25.22 15.72
C ILE A 347 -35.19 24.30 15.43
N ALA A 348 -35.31 23.78 14.21
CA ALA A 348 -36.38 22.84 13.85
C ALA A 348 -36.28 21.50 14.59
N ILE A 349 -35.08 20.95 14.75
CA ILE A 349 -34.86 19.70 15.50
C ILE A 349 -35.12 19.91 16.99
N VAL A 350 -34.53 20.93 17.59
CA VAL A 350 -34.71 21.21 19.03
C VAL A 350 -36.17 21.57 19.33
N GLY A 351 -36.81 22.37 18.48
CA GLY A 351 -38.23 22.68 18.58
C GLY A 351 -39.13 21.44 18.42
N GLY A 352 -38.78 20.54 17.48
CA GLY A 352 -39.49 19.28 17.28
C GLY A 352 -39.39 18.36 18.50
N VAL A 353 -38.20 18.18 19.06
CA VAL A 353 -37.98 17.36 20.26
C VAL A 353 -38.70 17.96 21.48
N ALA A 354 -38.61 19.28 21.68
CA ALA A 354 -39.33 19.97 22.75
C ALA A 354 -40.85 19.84 22.61
N GLY A 355 -41.38 19.91 21.38
CA GLY A 355 -42.79 19.71 21.08
C GLY A 355 -43.27 18.29 21.42
N ILE A 356 -42.50 17.27 21.02
CA ILE A 356 -42.81 15.86 21.34
C ILE A 356 -42.79 15.63 22.85
N LEU A 357 -41.78 16.13 23.56
CA LEU A 357 -41.69 16.03 25.02
C LEU A 357 -42.84 16.76 25.72
N GLY A 358 -43.27 17.92 25.19
CA GLY A 358 -44.45 18.64 25.68
C GLY A 358 -45.75 17.85 25.53
N ILE A 359 -45.95 17.18 24.38
CA ILE A 359 -47.13 16.34 24.13
C ILE A 359 -47.13 15.11 25.06
N VAL A 360 -45.97 14.45 25.24
CA VAL A 360 -45.82 13.32 26.16
C VAL A 360 -46.09 13.74 27.61
N GLY A 361 -45.53 14.88 28.04
CA GLY A 361 -45.80 15.45 29.36
C GLY A 361 -47.27 15.75 29.60
N LEU A 362 -47.97 16.34 28.60
CA LEU A 362 -49.40 16.60 28.68
C LEU A 362 -50.25 15.32 28.74
N ALA A 363 -49.85 14.28 28.00
CA ALA A 363 -50.51 12.98 28.03
C ALA A 363 -50.36 12.29 29.39
N ILE A 364 -49.17 12.34 30.00
CA ILE A 364 -48.90 11.81 31.34
C ILE A 364 -49.70 12.59 32.38
N TRP A 365 -49.73 13.92 32.30
CA TRP A 365 -50.49 14.76 33.23
C TRP A 365 -52.01 14.54 33.14
N ARG A 366 -52.54 14.33 31.92
CA ARG A 366 -53.96 13.97 31.74
C ARG A 366 -54.28 12.57 32.26
N ARG A 367 -53.36 11.61 32.17
CA ARG A 367 -53.54 10.26 32.75
C ARG A 367 -53.42 10.23 34.27
N GLY A 368 -52.56 11.08 34.85
CA GLY A 368 -52.31 11.14 36.29
C GLY A 368 -53.45 11.77 37.13
N ARG A 369 -54.43 12.43 36.49
CA ARG A 369 -55.62 12.94 37.19
C ARG A 369 -56.73 11.92 37.40
N GLY A 370 -56.64 10.73 36.80
CA GLY A 370 -57.70 9.71 36.84
C GLY A 370 -57.43 8.48 37.72
N ARG A 371 -56.31 8.44 38.46
CA ARG A 371 -55.91 7.27 39.27
C ARG A 371 -55.33 7.69 40.62
N ARG A 372 -56.12 8.42 41.42
CA ARG A 372 -55.76 8.72 42.82
C ARG A 372 -56.64 8.03 43.87
N ASP A 373 -57.55 7.14 43.46
CA ASP A 373 -58.48 6.52 44.40
C ASP A 373 -58.27 5.00 44.62
N ASP A 374 -57.35 4.33 43.93
CA ASP A 374 -57.19 2.86 44.02
C ASP A 374 -55.73 2.42 44.20
N GLU A 375 -55.07 2.74 45.32
CA GLU A 375 -53.84 2.02 45.71
C GLU A 375 -53.66 1.99 47.23
N ALA A 376 -54.52 1.20 47.87
CA ALA A 376 -54.36 0.76 49.26
C ALA A 376 -54.78 -0.71 49.41
N GLU A 377 -54.21 -1.63 48.62
CA GLU A 377 -54.16 -3.04 49.03
C GLU A 377 -53.19 -3.88 48.17
N ARG A 378 -52.45 -4.77 48.85
CA ARG A 378 -51.62 -5.90 48.38
C ARG A 378 -50.21 -5.54 47.90
N GLU A 379 -49.13 -5.82 48.63
CA GLU A 379 -48.70 -7.02 49.38
C GLU A 379 -48.46 -8.27 48.52
N SER A 380 -47.16 -8.60 48.42
CA SER A 380 -46.52 -9.93 48.26
C SER A 380 -46.81 -10.78 47.00
N GLU A 381 -45.84 -10.87 46.08
CA GLU A 381 -45.49 -12.14 45.42
C GLU A 381 -44.05 -12.10 44.83
N ALA A 382 -43.36 -13.25 44.89
CA ALA A 382 -41.93 -13.49 44.57
C ALA A 382 -41.61 -13.53 43.05
N PRO A 383 -40.31 -13.56 42.64
CA PRO A 383 -39.94 -13.46 41.22
C PRO A 383 -39.75 -14.84 40.53
N PRO A 384 -40.12 -14.97 39.24
CA PRO A 384 -39.62 -16.07 38.41
C PRO A 384 -38.40 -15.66 37.54
N PRO A 385 -37.62 -16.65 37.05
CA PRO A 385 -36.29 -16.45 36.49
C PRO A 385 -36.27 -16.38 34.94
N ASN A 386 -35.14 -15.91 34.41
CA ASN A 386 -34.58 -16.17 33.07
C ASN A 386 -35.28 -15.54 31.84
N VAL A 387 -34.64 -14.51 31.27
CA VAL A 387 -34.84 -14.08 29.88
C VAL A 387 -33.62 -14.51 29.06
N THR A 388 -33.80 -15.54 28.23
CA THR A 388 -32.91 -15.86 27.11
C THR A 388 -33.21 -14.90 25.96
N LEU A 389 -32.30 -13.97 25.68
CA LEU A 389 -32.34 -13.13 24.49
C LEU A 389 -31.57 -13.86 23.37
N PHE A 390 -32.28 -14.63 22.54
CA PHE A 390 -31.72 -15.15 21.28
C PHE A 390 -31.83 -14.06 20.22
N ASP A 391 -30.70 -13.44 19.88
CA ASP A 391 -30.57 -12.60 18.69
C ASP A 391 -30.04 -13.47 17.52
N GLY A 392 -30.84 -13.59 16.48
CA GLY A 392 -30.68 -14.53 15.37
C GLY A 392 -29.74 -14.06 14.28
N THR A 393 -28.53 -13.59 14.62
CA THR A 393 -27.49 -13.37 13.61
C THR A 393 -26.74 -14.67 13.35
N LYS A 394 -26.93 -15.23 12.15
CA LYS A 394 -26.17 -16.39 11.67
C LYS A 394 -24.70 -15.98 11.55
N HIS A 395 -23.92 -16.16 12.62
CA HIS A 395 -22.47 -15.97 12.58
C HIS A 395 -21.89 -16.96 11.57
N LYS A 396 -21.15 -16.43 10.59
CA LYS A 396 -20.42 -17.27 9.63
C LYS A 396 -19.34 -18.03 10.40
N VAL A 397 -19.36 -19.35 10.34
CA VAL A 397 -18.29 -20.18 10.91
C VAL A 397 -17.12 -20.18 9.92
N LEU A 398 -15.94 -19.82 10.42
CA LEU A 398 -14.69 -19.84 9.64
C LEU A 398 -13.83 -21.02 10.12
N GLY A 399 -13.05 -21.62 9.24
CA GLY A 399 -12.22 -22.77 9.53
C GLY A 399 -10.78 -22.53 9.15
N CYS A 400 -9.86 -23.03 9.97
CA CYS A 400 -8.46 -23.04 9.61
C CYS A 400 -8.19 -24.14 8.57
N PRO A 401 -7.63 -23.82 7.38
CA PRO A 401 -7.36 -24.81 6.35
C PRO A 401 -6.24 -25.80 6.72
N ARG A 402 -5.51 -25.55 7.82
CA ARG A 402 -4.38 -26.37 8.25
C ARG A 402 -4.73 -27.31 9.40
N CYS A 403 -5.26 -26.77 10.50
CA CYS A 403 -5.59 -27.58 11.67
C CYS A 403 -7.04 -28.09 11.69
N GLY A 404 -7.91 -27.56 10.82
CA GLY A 404 -9.32 -27.95 10.72
C GLY A 404 -10.21 -27.47 11.87
N ARG A 405 -9.70 -26.64 12.80
CA ARG A 405 -10.53 -26.04 13.85
C ARG A 405 -11.46 -24.97 13.30
N GLU A 406 -12.65 -24.93 13.86
CA GLU A 406 -13.69 -23.96 13.57
C GLU A 406 -13.61 -22.78 14.55
N TYR A 407 -13.91 -21.59 14.06
CA TYR A 407 -13.81 -20.34 14.79
C TYR A 407 -15.03 -19.45 14.50
N PRO A 408 -15.43 -18.60 15.47
CA PRO A 408 -16.48 -17.62 15.26
C PRO A 408 -16.06 -16.57 14.22
N GLY A 409 -17.03 -16.06 13.45
CA GLY A 409 -16.81 -15.23 12.25
C GLY A 409 -16.24 -13.84 12.47
N ASP A 410 -15.90 -13.48 13.70
CA ASP A 410 -15.22 -12.26 14.10
C ASP A 410 -13.69 -12.41 14.17
N THR A 411 -13.17 -13.64 14.10
CA THR A 411 -11.74 -13.91 14.07
C THR A 411 -11.23 -14.11 12.63
N GLY A 412 -10.13 -13.43 12.27
CA GLY A 412 -9.56 -13.51 10.92
C GLY A 412 -8.48 -14.58 10.74
N PHE A 413 -7.91 -15.09 11.84
CA PHE A 413 -6.71 -15.94 11.84
C PHE A 413 -6.80 -17.03 12.91
N CYS A 414 -6.22 -18.19 12.62
CA CYS A 414 -6.10 -19.31 13.55
C CYS A 414 -5.11 -18.99 14.67
N GLU A 415 -5.49 -19.22 15.92
CA GLU A 415 -4.64 -18.97 17.09
C GLU A 415 -3.42 -19.90 17.18
N ASP A 416 -3.50 -21.10 16.60
CA ASP A 416 -2.40 -22.08 16.69
C ASP A 416 -1.32 -21.87 15.62
N ASP A 417 -1.71 -21.48 14.40
CA ASP A 417 -0.80 -21.43 13.25
C ASP A 417 -0.80 -20.11 12.47
N GLY A 418 -1.67 -19.17 12.82
CA GLY A 418 -1.77 -17.85 12.19
C GLY A 418 -2.28 -17.86 10.75
N ALA A 419 -2.78 -19.00 10.23
CA ALA A 419 -3.37 -19.05 8.90
C ALA A 419 -4.67 -18.24 8.85
N GLY A 420 -4.91 -17.55 7.72
CA GLY A 420 -6.17 -16.86 7.49
C GLY A 420 -7.33 -17.84 7.47
N LEU A 421 -8.36 -17.58 8.27
CA LEU A 421 -9.53 -18.46 8.38
C LEU A 421 -10.41 -18.31 7.14
N ILE A 422 -10.91 -19.44 6.62
CA ILE A 422 -11.74 -19.47 5.41
C ILE A 422 -13.18 -19.88 5.77
N PRO A 423 -14.22 -19.34 5.11
CA PRO A 423 -15.59 -19.76 5.36
C PRO A 423 -15.77 -21.25 5.07
N ILE A 424 -16.22 -22.00 6.08
CA ILE A 424 -16.56 -23.41 5.89
C ILE A 424 -18.01 -23.47 5.45
N ALA A 425 -18.28 -24.13 4.33
CA ALA A 425 -19.65 -24.42 3.93
C ALA A 425 -20.26 -25.36 4.98
N THR A 426 -21.21 -24.85 5.77
CA THR A 426 -21.85 -25.62 6.84
C THR A 426 -22.57 -26.82 6.19
N PRO A 427 -22.18 -28.08 6.50
CA PRO A 427 -22.91 -29.22 5.97
C PRO A 427 -24.32 -29.21 6.57
N SER A 428 -25.32 -29.12 5.69
CA SER A 428 -26.73 -29.12 6.06
C SER A 428 -27.05 -30.40 6.82
N SER A 429 -27.37 -30.27 8.10
CA SER A 429 -27.73 -31.36 9.00
C SER A 429 -28.97 -32.09 8.48
N ARG A 430 -28.77 -33.27 7.89
CA ARG A 430 -29.82 -34.28 7.72
C ARG A 430 -29.30 -35.59 8.28
N GLY A 431 -29.71 -35.90 9.50
CA GLY A 431 -29.48 -37.21 10.09
C GLY A 431 -30.32 -38.28 9.39
N THR A 432 -29.81 -39.51 9.37
CA THR A 432 -30.52 -40.78 9.68
C THR A 432 -29.91 -41.95 8.89
N SER A 433 -29.36 -42.89 9.66
CA SER A 433 -29.38 -44.35 9.53
C SER A 433 -28.69 -45.09 8.37
N LEU A 434 -27.81 -45.99 8.81
CA LEU A 434 -27.35 -47.28 8.27
C LEU A 434 -28.27 -47.93 7.22
N THR A 435 -27.70 -48.39 6.09
CA THR A 435 -27.79 -49.75 5.47
C THR A 435 -27.06 -49.74 4.10
N PRO A 436 -26.34 -50.80 3.67
CA PRO A 436 -25.56 -50.82 2.42
C PRO A 436 -26.33 -51.44 1.24
N ALA A 437 -26.23 -50.87 0.04
CA ALA A 437 -26.64 -51.53 -1.21
C ALA A 437 -25.90 -51.00 -2.46
N ALA A 438 -25.37 -51.96 -3.21
CA ALA A 438 -24.92 -52.06 -4.62
C ALA A 438 -24.83 -50.83 -5.56
N PRO A 439 -23.89 -50.86 -6.54
CA PRO A 439 -23.60 -49.74 -7.43
C PRO A 439 -24.48 -49.74 -8.69
N PRO A 440 -24.72 -48.57 -9.29
CA PRO A 440 -24.95 -48.48 -10.73
C PRO A 440 -23.79 -47.80 -11.44
N SER A 441 -23.26 -48.54 -12.40
CA SER A 441 -22.49 -48.09 -13.55
C SER A 441 -23.09 -46.83 -14.19
N SER A 442 -22.24 -45.87 -14.55
CA SER A 442 -22.51 -45.00 -15.68
C SER A 442 -21.21 -44.59 -16.37
N THR A 443 -21.06 -45.20 -17.54
CA THR A 443 -20.18 -44.86 -18.65
C THR A 443 -20.51 -43.45 -19.15
N SER A 444 -19.50 -42.58 -19.31
CA SER A 444 -19.40 -41.71 -20.48
C SER A 444 -18.00 -41.11 -20.59
N ALA A 445 -17.20 -41.68 -21.49
CA ALA A 445 -15.88 -41.21 -21.85
C ALA A 445 -16.01 -40.14 -22.94
N ALA A 446 -15.52 -38.94 -22.66
CA ALA A 446 -15.11 -37.96 -23.66
C ALA A 446 -13.58 -37.86 -23.61
N PRO A 447 -12.87 -37.79 -24.76
CA PRO A 447 -11.42 -37.65 -24.76
C PRO A 447 -11.04 -36.24 -24.30
N VAL A 448 -10.76 -36.11 -23.01
CA VAL A 448 -10.15 -34.90 -22.45
C VAL A 448 -8.70 -34.91 -22.93
N SER A 449 -8.37 -33.99 -23.83
CA SER A 449 -7.00 -33.69 -24.22
C SER A 449 -6.17 -33.52 -22.95
N LYS A 450 -5.17 -34.40 -22.75
CA LYS A 450 -4.26 -34.35 -21.60
C LYS A 450 -3.54 -33.00 -21.62
N VAL A 451 -4.03 -32.06 -20.83
CA VAL A 451 -3.31 -30.83 -20.53
C VAL A 451 -2.06 -31.26 -19.74
N PRO A 452 -0.85 -30.83 -20.12
CA PRO A 452 0.36 -31.24 -19.42
C PRO A 452 0.31 -30.79 -17.96
N GLU A 453 0.22 -31.75 -17.05
CA GLU A 453 0.20 -31.48 -15.60
C GLU A 453 1.62 -31.22 -15.09
N LYS A 454 1.74 -30.31 -14.12
CA LYS A 454 2.97 -30.10 -13.36
C LYS A 454 2.79 -30.61 -11.93
N ILE A 455 3.87 -31.04 -11.29
CA ILE A 455 3.90 -31.52 -9.91
C ILE A 455 4.83 -30.66 -9.07
N CYS A 456 4.46 -30.39 -7.82
CA CYS A 456 5.38 -29.82 -6.84
C CYS A 456 6.33 -30.93 -6.35
N PRO A 457 7.66 -30.79 -6.49
CA PRO A 457 8.60 -31.83 -6.06
C PRO A 457 8.67 -31.96 -4.53
N THR A 458 8.22 -30.93 -3.80
CA THR A 458 8.29 -30.87 -2.34
C THR A 458 7.05 -31.50 -1.69
N CYS A 459 5.84 -31.12 -2.13
CA CYS A 459 4.59 -31.59 -1.53
C CYS A 459 3.88 -32.69 -2.33
N GLY A 460 4.26 -32.93 -3.58
CA GLY A 460 3.66 -33.95 -4.45
C GLY A 460 2.31 -33.56 -5.08
N ASP A 461 1.78 -32.37 -4.80
CA ASP A 461 0.52 -31.91 -5.38
C ASP A 461 0.68 -31.61 -6.88
N ARG A 462 -0.39 -31.90 -7.64
CA ARG A 462 -0.48 -31.62 -9.09
C ARG A 462 -1.21 -30.32 -9.35
N PHE A 463 -0.76 -29.62 -10.38
CA PHE A 463 -1.23 -28.29 -10.76
C PHE A 463 -1.44 -28.20 -12.28
N PRO A 464 -2.34 -27.33 -12.74
CA PRO A 464 -2.53 -27.07 -14.16
C PRO A 464 -1.28 -26.45 -14.80
N ALA A 465 -1.14 -26.63 -16.12
CA ALA A 465 0.07 -26.29 -16.89
C ALA A 465 0.52 -24.83 -16.76
N ASP A 466 -0.43 -23.92 -16.56
CA ASP A 466 -0.24 -22.47 -16.45
C ASP A 466 0.33 -22.05 -15.09
N SER A 467 0.29 -22.92 -14.08
CA SER A 467 0.86 -22.64 -12.77
C SER A 467 2.40 -22.72 -12.82
N GLY A 468 3.06 -21.66 -12.36
CA GLY A 468 4.52 -21.60 -12.26
C GLY A 468 5.09 -22.11 -10.94
N PHE A 469 4.32 -21.96 -9.85
CA PHE A 469 4.78 -22.20 -8.48
C PHE A 469 3.69 -22.85 -7.63
N CYS A 470 4.08 -23.68 -6.66
CA CYS A 470 3.19 -24.29 -5.70
C CYS A 470 2.66 -23.24 -4.72
N GLY A 471 1.34 -23.12 -4.59
CA GLY A 471 0.73 -22.19 -3.63
C GLY A 471 0.98 -22.55 -2.16
N LYS A 472 1.42 -23.77 -1.84
CA LYS A 472 1.67 -24.21 -0.46
C LYS A 472 3.05 -23.83 0.06
N ASP A 473 4.07 -24.02 -0.76
CA ASP A 473 5.49 -23.89 -0.36
C ASP A 473 6.31 -22.94 -1.25
N GLY A 474 5.73 -22.44 -2.36
CA GLY A 474 6.39 -21.54 -3.30
C GLY A 474 7.39 -22.23 -4.23
N THR A 475 7.53 -23.56 -4.17
CA THR A 475 8.47 -24.30 -5.02
C THR A 475 8.04 -24.23 -6.48
N GLN A 476 9.00 -24.12 -7.40
CA GLN A 476 8.73 -24.15 -8.83
C GLN A 476 8.18 -25.53 -9.24
N LEU A 477 7.09 -25.53 -10.02
CA LEU A 477 6.42 -26.74 -10.44
C LEU A 477 7.15 -27.39 -11.63
N VAL A 478 7.33 -28.71 -11.58
CA VAL A 478 8.05 -29.47 -12.61
C VAL A 478 7.05 -30.26 -13.46
N PRO A 479 7.21 -30.34 -14.80
CA PRO A 479 6.34 -31.16 -15.65
C PRO A 479 6.40 -32.64 -15.24
N VAL A 480 5.25 -33.31 -15.22
CA VAL A 480 5.20 -34.77 -15.04
C VAL A 480 5.37 -35.43 -16.41
N ASN A 481 6.46 -36.19 -16.59
CA ASN A 481 6.71 -36.98 -17.79
C ASN A 481 5.86 -38.25 -17.86
#